data_AF-A7N0U6-F1
#
_entry.id   AF-A7N0U6-F1
#
_cell.length_a   1.000
_cell.length_b   1.000
_cell.length_c   1.000
_cell.angle_alpha   90.00
_cell.angle_beta   90.00
_cell.angle_gamma   90.00
#
_symmetry.space_group_name_H-M   'P 1'
#
loop_
_entity.id
_entity.type
_entity.pdbx_description
1 polymer ?
#
loop_
_entity_poly.entity_id
_entity_poly.type
_entity_poly.pdbx_seq_one_letter_code
_entity_poly.pdbx_strand_id
1 'polypeptide(L)'
;MLIVSENEVFKPSNTGRLIADTIQETYVYQWNRTEPSQEMLALLENDAYQPVVVFPADYVDEPERLLGGLNPERLKTADGSGKKWLLIFIDGSWREARKIFRRSEFLKSLPVLSIEPESLSEYIMRRSDNEQHLSTAEVATLVFKQAGEEQASECLQLWFEAFRETYMLTKTRVKTDWSRPHLKRFKEWAKIES
;
A
#
# COMPACT_ATOMS: atom_id res chain seq x y z
N MET A 1 -1.75 7.38 -1.21
CA MET A 1 -2.56 7.90 -0.09
C MET A 1 -2.88 6.77 0.88
N LEU A 2 -2.74 7.02 2.17
CA LEU A 2 -3.11 6.09 3.24
C LEU A 2 -4.33 6.63 3.98
N ILE A 3 -5.36 5.79 4.12
CA ILE A 3 -6.51 6.03 4.99
C ILE A 3 -6.33 5.17 6.23
N VAL A 4 -6.03 5.78 7.36
CA VAL A 4 -5.61 5.08 8.57
C VAL A 4 -6.77 4.98 9.56
N SER A 5 -7.00 3.81 10.14
CA SER A 5 -8.02 3.63 11.18
C SER A 5 -7.62 4.37 12.48
N GLU A 6 -8.61 4.79 13.28
CA GLU A 6 -8.36 5.53 14.54
C GLU A 6 -7.37 4.81 15.49
N ASN A 7 -7.40 3.48 15.52
CA ASN A 7 -6.56 2.66 16.40
C ASN A 7 -5.16 2.37 15.83
N GLU A 8 -4.94 2.64 14.54
CA GLU A 8 -3.71 2.23 13.84
C GLU A 8 -2.63 3.31 13.88
N VAL A 9 -3.00 4.58 14.09
CA VAL A 9 -2.09 5.74 14.19
C VAL A 9 -1.02 5.55 15.30
N PHE A 10 -1.34 4.78 16.34
CA PHE A 10 -0.49 4.63 17.52
C PHE A 10 0.29 3.31 17.58
N LYS A 11 0.18 2.42 16.58
CA LYS A 11 0.82 1.10 16.65
C LYS A 11 2.26 1.11 16.11
N PRO A 12 3.25 0.64 16.88
CA PRO A 12 4.63 0.49 16.39
C PRO A 12 4.77 -0.53 15.26
N SER A 13 3.79 -1.43 15.10
CA SER A 13 3.73 -2.44 14.04
C SER A 13 3.00 -1.96 12.78
N ASN A 14 2.64 -0.67 12.71
CA ASN A 14 2.01 -0.09 11.53
C ASN A 14 3.02 -0.09 10.38
N THR A 15 2.76 -0.90 9.36
CA THR A 15 3.63 -1.05 8.19
C THR A 15 3.24 -0.09 7.07
N GLY A 16 2.05 0.53 7.14
CA GLY A 16 1.64 1.61 6.27
C GLY A 16 2.59 2.81 6.34
N ARG A 17 3.19 3.07 7.52
CA ARG A 17 4.21 4.13 7.66
C ARG A 17 5.41 3.93 6.73
N LEU A 18 5.80 2.69 6.46
CA LEU A 18 6.94 2.38 5.58
C LEU A 18 6.70 2.87 4.15
N ILE A 19 5.44 2.89 3.70
CA ILE A 19 5.06 3.47 2.40
C ILE A 19 5.36 4.97 2.38
N ALA A 20 5.04 5.68 3.45
CA ALA A 20 5.30 7.11 3.57
C ALA A 20 6.80 7.44 3.68
N ASP A 21 7.61 6.49 4.16
CA ASP A 21 9.06 6.63 4.19
C ASP A 21 9.71 6.31 2.82
N THR A 22 9.05 5.51 1.98
CA THR A 22 9.54 5.16 0.62
C THR A 22 9.11 6.15 -0.46
N ILE A 23 7.87 6.64 -0.42
CA ILE A 23 7.30 7.46 -1.50
C ILE A 23 7.30 8.94 -1.10
N GLN A 24 8.01 9.76 -1.88
CA GLN A 24 8.14 11.20 -1.63
C GLN A 24 6.79 11.92 -1.56
N GLU A 25 5.86 11.59 -2.47
CA GLU A 25 4.53 12.20 -2.53
C GLU A 25 3.48 11.28 -1.87
N THR A 26 3.48 11.27 -0.54
CA THR A 26 2.53 10.47 0.26
C THR A 26 1.59 11.36 1.08
N TYR A 27 0.29 11.04 0.98
CA TYR A 27 -0.77 11.66 1.77
C TYR A 27 -1.30 10.66 2.79
N VAL A 28 -1.47 11.08 4.04
CA VAL A 28 -1.97 10.24 5.14
C VAL A 28 -3.13 10.94 5.82
N TYR A 29 -4.29 10.29 5.86
CA TYR A 29 -5.48 10.83 6.48
C TYR A 29 -6.08 9.83 7.47
N GLN A 30 -6.50 10.31 8.63
CA GLN A 30 -7.26 9.50 9.57
C GLN A 30 -8.70 9.35 9.05
N TRP A 31 -9.21 8.13 9.08
CA TRP A 31 -10.58 7.86 8.67
C TRP A 31 -11.58 8.42 9.68
N ASN A 32 -12.54 9.19 9.17
CA ASN A 32 -13.75 9.55 9.89
C ASN A 32 -14.94 9.32 8.95
N ARG A 33 -15.95 8.61 9.46
CA ARG A 33 -17.14 8.22 8.68
C ARG A 33 -18.03 9.41 8.35
N THR A 34 -18.20 10.34 9.28
CA THR A 34 -19.18 11.44 9.18
C THR A 34 -18.53 12.76 8.80
N GLU A 35 -17.28 12.95 9.19
CA GLU A 35 -16.52 14.18 8.97
C GLU A 35 -15.16 13.85 8.34
N PRO A 36 -15.13 13.37 7.07
CA PRO A 36 -13.88 13.13 6.35
C PRO A 36 -13.08 14.44 6.18
N SER A 37 -11.75 14.32 6.13
CA SER A 37 -10.85 15.46 5.86
C SER A 37 -11.21 16.12 4.53
N GLN A 38 -11.32 17.44 4.54
CA GLN A 38 -11.63 18.22 3.33
C GLN A 38 -10.45 18.21 2.34
N GLU A 39 -9.23 18.20 2.85
CA GLU A 39 -8.00 18.08 2.06
C GLU A 39 -7.94 16.73 1.33
N MET A 40 -8.38 15.65 1.99
CA MET A 40 -8.50 14.34 1.37
C MET A 40 -9.52 14.35 0.23
N LEU A 41 -10.70 14.94 0.45
CA LEU A 41 -11.74 15.03 -0.59
C LEU A 41 -11.27 15.88 -1.77
N ALA A 42 -10.66 17.03 -1.51
CA ALA A 42 -10.10 17.89 -2.54
C ALA A 42 -8.99 17.18 -3.36
N LEU A 43 -8.20 16.33 -2.71
CA LEU A 43 -7.18 15.53 -3.39
C LEU A 43 -7.80 14.47 -4.32
N LEU A 44 -8.92 13.86 -3.94
CA LEU A 44 -9.64 12.89 -4.78
C LEU A 44 -10.25 13.54 -6.02
N GLU A 45 -10.64 14.81 -5.93
CA GLU A 45 -11.21 15.60 -7.03
C GLU A 45 -10.15 16.32 -7.88
N ASN A 46 -8.88 16.27 -7.50
CA ASN A 46 -7.82 16.96 -8.19
C ASN A 46 -7.47 16.28 -9.53
N ASP A 47 -7.63 17.03 -10.61
CA ASP A 47 -7.39 16.55 -11.98
C ASP A 47 -5.95 16.09 -12.26
N ALA A 48 -4.98 16.52 -11.45
CA ALA A 48 -3.60 16.03 -11.54
C ALA A 48 -3.46 14.54 -11.18
N TYR A 49 -4.49 13.95 -10.56
CA TYR A 49 -4.45 12.57 -10.06
C TYR A 49 -5.53 11.68 -10.68
N GLN A 50 -5.18 10.40 -10.79
CA GLN A 50 -6.10 9.31 -11.09
C GLN A 50 -6.26 8.44 -9.83
N PRO A 51 -7.31 8.65 -9.02
CA PRO A 51 -7.54 7.87 -7.81
C PRO A 51 -7.90 6.42 -8.14
N VAL A 52 -7.28 5.48 -7.41
CA VAL A 52 -7.56 4.03 -7.49
C VAL A 52 -7.48 3.45 -6.08
N VAL A 53 -8.53 2.74 -5.65
CA VAL A 53 -8.55 2.06 -4.35
C VAL A 53 -7.98 0.67 -4.48
N VAL A 54 -7.04 0.29 -3.61
CA VAL A 54 -6.51 -1.07 -3.57
C VAL A 54 -7.29 -1.87 -2.54
N PHE A 55 -8.11 -2.82 -3.02
CA PHE A 55 -8.92 -3.68 -2.15
C PHE A 55 -9.29 -5.00 -2.83
N PRO A 56 -9.44 -6.12 -2.10
CA PRO A 56 -9.73 -7.40 -2.75
C PRO A 56 -11.11 -7.44 -3.43
N ALA A 57 -11.16 -8.06 -4.60
CA ALA A 57 -12.34 -8.12 -5.46
C ALA A 57 -13.59 -8.70 -4.78
N ASP A 58 -13.43 -9.66 -3.87
CA ASP A 58 -14.53 -10.32 -3.13
C ASP A 58 -15.41 -9.36 -2.32
N TYR A 59 -14.94 -8.12 -2.09
CA TYR A 59 -15.64 -7.11 -1.31
C TYR A 59 -16.19 -5.97 -2.15
N VAL A 60 -16.07 -6.04 -3.47
CA VAL A 60 -16.56 -5.04 -4.40
C VAL A 60 -17.95 -5.46 -4.89
N ASP A 61 -18.97 -4.71 -4.47
CA ASP A 61 -20.36 -5.01 -4.81
C ASP A 61 -20.67 -4.78 -6.31
N GLU A 62 -19.94 -3.87 -6.96
CA GLU A 62 -20.12 -3.46 -8.38
C GLU A 62 -18.88 -3.88 -9.20
N PRO A 63 -18.92 -5.03 -9.91
CA PRO A 63 -17.78 -5.56 -10.64
C PRO A 63 -17.22 -4.62 -11.71
N GLU A 64 -18.01 -3.70 -12.25
CA GLU A 64 -17.61 -2.72 -13.26
C GLU A 64 -16.55 -1.74 -12.74
N ARG A 65 -16.43 -1.62 -11.41
CA ARG A 65 -15.40 -0.80 -10.76
C ARG A 65 -14.04 -1.50 -10.74
N LEU A 66 -13.99 -2.82 -10.91
CA LEU A 66 -12.75 -3.58 -10.88
C LEU A 66 -11.91 -3.28 -12.11
N LEU A 67 -10.66 -2.91 -11.87
CA LEU A 67 -9.66 -2.75 -12.92
C LEU A 67 -9.01 -4.10 -13.20
N GLY A 68 -8.90 -4.46 -14.48
CA GLY A 68 -8.03 -5.57 -14.94
C GLY A 68 -6.53 -5.25 -14.86
N GLY A 69 -6.16 -4.10 -14.30
CA GLY A 69 -4.79 -3.65 -14.10
C GLY A 69 -4.61 -2.14 -14.23
N LEU A 70 -3.42 -1.66 -13.85
CA LEU A 70 -3.02 -0.27 -13.99
C LEU A 70 -2.53 -0.02 -15.42
N ASN A 71 -3.42 0.53 -16.26
CA ASN A 71 -3.10 0.90 -17.63
C ASN A 71 -2.64 2.37 -17.71
N PRO A 72 -1.40 2.68 -18.10
CA PRO A 72 -0.89 4.06 -18.24
C PRO A 72 -1.73 4.95 -19.17
N GLU A 73 -2.48 4.38 -20.10
CA GLU A 73 -3.41 5.15 -20.96
C GLU A 73 -4.45 5.92 -20.15
N ARG A 74 -4.82 5.44 -18.95
CA ARG A 74 -5.74 6.13 -18.03
C ARG A 74 -5.13 7.39 -17.41
N LEU A 75 -3.82 7.54 -17.49
CA LEU A 75 -3.12 8.73 -17.04
C LEU A 75 -3.04 9.80 -18.13
N LYS A 76 -3.43 9.53 -19.37
CA LYS A 76 -3.35 10.54 -20.43
C LYS A 76 -4.45 11.58 -20.28
N THR A 77 -4.08 12.85 -20.40
CA THR A 77 -4.98 14.00 -20.44
C THR A 77 -4.99 14.60 -21.85
N ALA A 78 -6.06 15.32 -22.19
CA ALA A 78 -6.21 15.93 -23.52
C ALA A 78 -5.15 17.01 -23.83
N ASP A 79 -4.62 17.66 -22.79
CA ASP A 79 -3.57 18.67 -22.87
C ASP A 79 -2.14 18.08 -22.84
N GLY A 80 -2.02 16.75 -22.71
CA GLY A 80 -0.74 16.05 -22.73
C GLY A 80 0.11 16.17 -21.45
N SER A 81 -0.37 16.85 -20.40
CA SER A 81 0.35 16.93 -19.12
C SER A 81 0.41 15.59 -18.39
N GLY A 82 -0.59 14.74 -18.62
CA GLY A 82 -0.79 13.49 -17.91
C GLY A 82 -1.27 13.68 -16.47
N LYS A 83 -1.74 12.58 -15.88
CA LYS A 83 -2.09 12.43 -14.46
C LYS A 83 -1.06 11.54 -13.77
N LYS A 84 -1.02 11.62 -12.44
CA LYS A 84 -0.32 10.65 -11.59
C LYS A 84 -1.29 9.66 -10.98
N TRP A 85 -0.86 8.43 -10.72
CA TRP A 85 -1.67 7.51 -9.91
C TRP A 85 -1.82 8.04 -8.48
N LEU A 86 -3.06 8.09 -7.98
CA LEU A 86 -3.33 8.25 -6.55
C LEU A 86 -3.82 6.91 -6.01
N LEU A 87 -2.85 6.06 -5.67
CA LEU A 87 -3.12 4.73 -5.11
C LEU A 87 -3.54 4.86 -3.65
N ILE A 88 -4.73 4.35 -3.32
CA ILE A 88 -5.35 4.49 -2.00
C ILE A 88 -5.27 3.15 -1.29
N PHE A 89 -4.53 3.13 -0.19
CA PHE A 89 -4.40 1.99 0.70
C PHE A 89 -5.13 2.28 2.01
N ILE A 90 -5.87 1.30 2.51
CA ILE A 90 -6.56 1.41 3.79
C ILE A 90 -5.72 0.67 4.84
N ASP A 91 -5.25 1.41 5.82
CA ASP A 91 -4.32 0.92 6.83
C ASP A 91 -5.02 0.73 8.17
N GLY A 92 -5.03 -0.51 8.64
CA GLY A 92 -5.72 -0.95 9.83
C GLY A 92 -5.88 -2.47 9.86
N SER A 93 -6.48 -3.00 10.92
CA SER A 93 -6.84 -4.41 10.94
C SER A 93 -7.79 -4.74 9.79
N TRP A 94 -7.80 -5.99 9.33
CA TRP A 94 -8.68 -6.43 8.24
C TRP A 94 -10.16 -6.06 8.44
N ARG A 95 -10.64 -6.18 9.69
CA ARG A 95 -12.01 -5.78 10.06
C ARG A 95 -12.25 -4.28 9.92
N GLU A 96 -11.26 -3.47 10.28
CA GLU A 96 -11.32 -2.01 10.13
C GLU A 96 -11.22 -1.61 8.66
N ALA A 97 -10.30 -2.21 7.90
CA ALA A 97 -10.14 -1.91 6.48
C ALA A 97 -11.43 -2.18 5.69
N ARG A 98 -12.07 -3.34 5.92
CA ARG A 98 -13.39 -3.67 5.36
C ARG A 98 -14.48 -2.67 5.79
N LYS A 99 -14.46 -2.23 7.05
CA LYS A 99 -15.41 -1.24 7.56
C LYS A 99 -15.20 0.10 6.85
N ILE A 100 -13.97 0.58 6.73
CA ILE A 100 -13.60 1.82 6.06
C ILE A 100 -14.04 1.76 4.59
N PHE A 101 -13.64 0.72 3.86
CA PHE A 101 -13.99 0.54 2.46
C PHE A 101 -15.50 0.61 2.23
N ARG A 102 -16.27 -0.17 3.00
CA ARG A 102 -17.74 -0.26 2.86
C ARG A 102 -18.49 1.00 3.32
N ARG A 103 -17.96 1.73 4.30
CA ARG A 103 -18.66 2.86 4.95
C ARG A 103 -18.22 4.23 4.45
N SER A 104 -17.25 4.28 3.52
CA SER A 104 -16.76 5.53 2.96
C SER A 104 -17.46 5.83 1.65
N GLU A 105 -18.43 6.75 1.68
CA GLU A 105 -19.18 7.15 0.47
C GLU A 105 -18.24 7.67 -0.64
N PHE A 106 -17.21 8.43 -0.25
CA PHE A 106 -16.19 8.96 -1.17
C PHE A 106 -15.33 7.90 -1.87
N LEU A 107 -15.35 6.64 -1.40
CA LEU A 107 -14.65 5.54 -2.07
C LEU A 107 -15.54 4.76 -3.04
N LYS A 108 -16.87 4.95 -3.01
CA LYS A 108 -17.81 4.12 -3.78
C LYS A 108 -17.78 4.39 -5.29
N SER A 109 -17.44 5.60 -5.71
CA SER A 109 -17.33 5.93 -7.13
C SER A 109 -15.96 5.58 -7.72
N LEU A 110 -14.98 5.25 -6.89
CA LEU A 110 -13.60 5.08 -7.33
C LEU A 110 -13.37 3.71 -7.98
N PRO A 111 -12.52 3.63 -9.01
CA PRO A 111 -12.07 2.34 -9.54
C PRO A 111 -11.27 1.58 -8.48
N VAL A 112 -11.39 0.26 -8.50
CA VAL A 112 -10.76 -0.63 -7.53
C VAL A 112 -9.76 -1.54 -8.23
N LEU A 113 -8.53 -1.57 -7.72
CA LEU A 113 -7.52 -2.53 -8.10
C LEU A 113 -7.49 -3.65 -7.08
N SER A 114 -7.74 -4.89 -7.53
CA SER A 114 -7.49 -6.09 -6.75
C SER A 114 -6.13 -6.68 -7.12
N ILE A 115 -5.47 -7.33 -6.16
CA ILE A 115 -4.23 -8.05 -6.42
C ILE A 115 -4.58 -9.48 -6.80
N GLU A 116 -4.03 -9.94 -7.94
CA GLU A 116 -4.29 -11.27 -8.46
C GLU A 116 -3.67 -12.37 -7.56
N PRO A 117 -4.37 -13.51 -7.36
CA PRO A 117 -3.88 -14.63 -6.58
C PRO A 117 -2.51 -15.16 -7.01
N GLU A 118 -2.16 -15.09 -8.29
CA GLU A 118 -0.86 -15.55 -8.81
C GLU A 118 0.29 -14.66 -8.31
N SER A 119 0.08 -13.34 -8.34
CA SER A 119 1.03 -12.36 -7.81
C SER A 119 1.19 -12.52 -6.30
N LEU A 120 0.09 -12.79 -5.59
CA LEU A 120 0.10 -13.12 -4.17
C LEU A 120 0.84 -14.43 -3.90
N SER A 121 0.60 -15.46 -4.70
CA SER A 121 1.18 -16.80 -4.55
C SER A 121 2.69 -16.77 -4.77
N GLU A 122 3.18 -16.13 -5.84
CA GLU A 122 4.62 -15.96 -6.05
C GLU A 122 5.29 -15.18 -4.91
N TYR A 123 4.61 -14.14 -4.43
CA TYR A 123 5.10 -13.31 -3.34
C TYR A 123 5.17 -14.09 -2.02
N ILE A 124 4.13 -14.87 -1.70
CA ILE A 124 4.08 -15.75 -0.52
C ILE A 124 5.07 -16.91 -0.68
N MET A 125 5.23 -17.53 -1.85
CA MET A 125 6.20 -18.61 -2.06
C MET A 125 7.65 -18.15 -1.85
N ARG A 126 7.97 -16.89 -2.17
CA ARG A 126 9.26 -16.29 -1.82
C ARG A 126 9.45 -16.13 -0.30
N ARG A 127 8.38 -16.16 0.48
CA ARG A 127 8.36 -15.98 1.94
C ARG A 127 7.90 -17.25 2.64
N SER A 128 8.85 -17.99 3.18
CA SER A 128 8.68 -19.33 3.76
C SER A 128 7.85 -19.43 5.06
N ASP A 129 6.96 -18.49 5.38
CA ASP A 129 6.19 -18.47 6.64
C ASP A 129 4.66 -18.49 6.41
N ASN A 130 3.95 -19.19 7.30
CA ASN A 130 2.51 -19.47 7.36
C ASN A 130 1.59 -18.24 7.52
N GLU A 131 1.88 -17.10 6.88
CA GLU A 131 1.03 -15.92 6.91
C GLU A 131 0.03 -15.93 5.74
N GLN A 132 -1.26 -16.08 6.05
CA GLN A 132 -2.34 -16.13 5.05
C GLN A 132 -2.80 -14.75 4.56
N HIS A 133 -2.31 -13.66 5.16
CA HIS A 133 -2.73 -12.30 4.81
C HIS A 133 -1.52 -11.37 4.69
N LEU A 134 -1.46 -10.63 3.58
CA LEU A 134 -0.44 -9.61 3.36
C LEU A 134 -0.70 -8.37 4.21
N SER A 135 0.37 -7.76 4.68
CA SER A 135 0.35 -6.42 5.29
C SER A 135 0.23 -5.31 4.25
N THR A 136 -0.11 -4.09 4.70
CA THR A 136 -0.30 -2.90 3.85
C THR A 136 0.93 -2.62 2.96
N ALA A 137 2.14 -2.75 3.51
CA ALA A 137 3.39 -2.53 2.77
C ALA A 137 3.65 -3.59 1.68
N GLU A 138 3.25 -4.84 1.92
CA GLU A 138 3.42 -5.92 0.94
C GLU A 138 2.47 -5.76 -0.23
N VAL A 139 1.21 -5.42 0.06
CA VAL A 139 0.24 -5.05 -0.97
C VAL A 139 0.75 -3.86 -1.78
N ALA A 140 1.26 -2.81 -1.13
CA ALA A 140 1.80 -1.64 -1.82
C ALA A 140 3.01 -1.98 -2.71
N THR A 141 3.89 -2.87 -2.27
CA THR A 141 5.03 -3.36 -3.09
C THR A 141 4.55 -3.93 -4.42
N LEU A 142 3.53 -4.79 -4.39
CA LEU A 142 2.97 -5.41 -5.60
C LEU A 142 2.30 -4.38 -6.51
N VAL A 143 1.55 -3.44 -5.92
CA VAL A 143 0.87 -2.39 -6.68
C VAL A 143 1.86 -1.44 -7.36
N PHE A 144 2.94 -1.03 -6.67
CA PHE A 144 3.96 -0.17 -7.27
C PHE A 144 4.62 -0.81 -8.48
N LYS A 145 4.92 -2.10 -8.40
CA LYS A 145 5.41 -2.85 -9.56
C LYS A 145 4.42 -2.83 -10.71
N GLN A 146 3.13 -3.04 -10.45
CA GLN A 146 2.08 -2.97 -11.47
C GLN A 146 1.88 -1.56 -12.05
N ALA A 147 2.17 -0.52 -11.26
CA ALA A 147 2.14 0.87 -11.69
C ALA A 147 3.34 1.27 -12.56
N GLY A 148 4.35 0.40 -12.71
CA GLY A 148 5.62 0.70 -13.38
C GLY A 148 6.66 1.37 -12.48
N GLU A 149 6.39 1.49 -11.18
CA GLU A 149 7.25 2.12 -10.18
C GLU A 149 8.21 1.07 -9.57
N GLU A 150 9.11 0.52 -10.40
CA GLU A 150 9.97 -0.60 -10.01
C GLU A 150 10.93 -0.26 -8.86
N GLN A 151 11.58 0.91 -8.92
CA GLN A 151 12.51 1.36 -7.87
C GLN A 151 11.78 1.54 -6.53
N ALA A 152 10.59 2.12 -6.54
CA ALA A 152 9.77 2.29 -5.35
C ALA A 152 9.31 0.95 -4.77
N SER A 153 8.93 0.00 -5.64
CA SER A 153 8.57 -1.36 -5.25
C SER A 153 9.75 -2.06 -4.57
N GLU A 154 10.95 -2.04 -5.17
CA GLU A 154 12.14 -2.68 -4.60
C GLU A 154 12.56 -2.02 -3.28
N CYS A 155 12.57 -0.69 -3.22
CA CYS A 155 12.88 0.06 -2.01
C CYS A 155 11.95 -0.34 -0.86
N LEU A 156 10.63 -0.31 -1.10
CA LEU A 156 9.65 -0.68 -0.08
C LEU A 156 9.80 -2.13 0.35
N GLN A 157 10.06 -3.05 -0.58
CA GLN A 157 10.27 -4.45 -0.28
C GLN A 157 11.46 -4.65 0.66
N LEU A 158 12.62 -4.09 0.30
CA LEU A 158 13.85 -4.22 1.08
C LEU A 158 13.72 -3.55 2.45
N TRP A 159 13.07 -2.38 2.49
CA TRP A 159 12.81 -1.66 3.73
C TRP A 159 11.88 -2.46 4.66
N PHE A 160 10.83 -3.04 4.11
CA PHE A 160 9.91 -3.90 4.84
C PHE A 160 10.59 -5.15 5.42
N GLU A 161 11.46 -5.80 4.64
CA GLU A 161 12.23 -6.97 5.10
C GLU A 161 13.17 -6.60 6.26
N ALA A 162 13.89 -5.48 6.15
CA ALA A 162 14.76 -4.97 7.21
C ALA A 162 13.97 -4.58 8.48
N PHE A 163 12.79 -3.97 8.31
CA PHE A 163 11.89 -3.63 9.40
C PHE A 163 11.37 -4.89 10.11
N ARG A 164 10.88 -5.89 9.37
CA ARG A 164 10.40 -7.17 9.91
C ARG A 164 11.49 -7.91 10.67
N GLU A 165 12.69 -8.00 10.09
CA GLU A 165 13.85 -8.59 10.74
C GLU A 165 14.07 -7.93 12.11
N THR A 166 14.13 -6.60 12.14
CA THR A 166 14.32 -5.83 13.37
C THR A 166 13.19 -6.04 14.39
N TYR A 167 11.94 -6.03 13.94
CA TYR A 167 10.78 -6.26 14.78
C TYR A 167 10.80 -7.66 15.41
N MET A 168 11.19 -8.68 14.64
CA MET A 168 11.30 -10.06 15.15
C MET A 168 12.40 -10.20 16.20
N LEU A 169 13.50 -9.43 16.11
CA LEU A 169 14.55 -9.39 17.15
C LEU A 169 14.01 -8.86 18.50
N THR A 170 12.94 -8.06 18.49
CA THR A 170 12.32 -7.58 19.74
C THR A 170 11.38 -8.59 20.40
N LYS A 171 11.04 -9.70 19.70
CA LYS A 171 10.22 -10.78 20.24
C LYS A 171 11.10 -11.85 20.91
N THR A 172 10.90 -12.04 22.20
CA THR A 172 11.68 -12.95 23.08
C THR A 172 11.65 -14.44 22.73
N ARG A 173 10.83 -14.89 21.77
CA ARG A 173 10.62 -16.31 21.44
C ARG A 173 11.19 -16.74 20.07
N VAL A 174 11.85 -15.85 19.35
CA VAL A 174 12.41 -16.14 18.02
C VAL A 174 13.92 -16.28 18.12
N LYS A 175 14.51 -17.27 17.44
CA LYS A 175 15.97 -17.45 17.38
C LYS A 175 16.58 -16.22 16.72
N THR A 176 17.28 -15.42 17.51
CA THR A 176 17.84 -14.13 17.11
C THR A 176 18.99 -14.33 16.13
N ASP A 177 18.86 -13.86 14.89
CA ASP A 177 19.98 -13.74 13.96
C ASP A 177 20.59 -12.33 14.05
N TRP A 178 21.72 -12.22 14.74
CA TRP A 178 22.44 -10.97 14.92
C TRP A 178 23.18 -10.49 13.68
N SER A 179 23.28 -11.31 12.62
CA SER A 179 23.96 -10.95 11.38
C SER A 179 23.18 -9.92 10.56
N ARG A 180 21.87 -9.75 10.83
CA ARG A 180 20.95 -8.78 10.23
C ARG A 180 21.08 -8.67 8.69
N PRO A 181 20.96 -9.79 7.97
CA PRO A 181 21.19 -9.84 6.52
C PRO A 181 20.24 -8.92 5.74
N HIS A 182 18.98 -8.77 6.15
CA HIS A 182 18.03 -7.93 5.43
C HIS A 182 18.35 -6.44 5.59
N LEU A 183 18.73 -5.99 6.79
CA LEU A 183 19.20 -4.63 7.00
C LEU A 183 20.48 -4.33 6.20
N LYS A 184 21.42 -5.29 6.12
CA LYS A 184 22.64 -5.11 5.32
C LYS A 184 22.31 -4.94 3.84
N ARG A 185 21.47 -5.80 3.29
CA ARG A 185 21.02 -5.75 1.89
C ARG A 185 20.36 -4.40 1.57
N PHE A 186 19.46 -3.92 2.43
CA PHE A 186 18.84 -2.60 2.24
C PHE A 186 19.88 -1.47 2.20
N LYS A 187 20.84 -1.47 3.12
CA LYS A 187 21.91 -0.46 3.16
C LYS A 187 22.83 -0.50 1.94
N GLU A 188 23.10 -1.69 1.40
CA GLU A 188 23.90 -1.85 0.18
C GLU A 188 23.15 -1.32 -1.03
N TRP A 189 21.88 -1.68 -1.19
CA TRP A 189 21.01 -1.14 -2.24
C TRP A 189 20.91 0.39 -2.17
N ALA A 190 20.65 0.95 -0.98
CA ALA A 190 20.52 2.40 -0.80
C ALA A 190 21.79 3.18 -1.15
N LYS A 191 22.98 2.57 -1.06
CA LYS A 191 24.25 3.20 -1.47
C LYS A 191 24.47 3.20 -2.99
N ILE A 192 23.81 2.30 -3.71
CA ILE A 192 23.92 2.18 -5.17
C ILE A 192 22.96 3.14 -5.85
N GLU A 193 21.77 3.34 -5.26
CA GLU A 193 20.69 4.17 -5.81
C GLU A 193 20.69 5.64 -5.30
N SER A 194 21.68 6.05 -4.49
CA SER A 194 21.87 7.44 -4.01
C SER A 194 22.93 8.21 -4.78
#